data_AF-A0A415LRX8-F1
#
_entry.id   AF-A0A415LRX8-F1
#
_cell.length_a   1.000
_cell.length_b   1.000
_cell.length_c   1.000
_cell.angle_alpha   90.00
_cell.angle_beta   90.00
_cell.angle_gamma   90.00
#
_symmetry.space_group_name_H-M   'P 1'
#
loop_
_entity.id
_entity.type
_entity.pdbx_description
1 polymer ?
#
loop_
_entity_poly.entity_id
_entity_poly.type
_entity_poly.pdbx_seq_one_letter_code
_entity_poly.pdbx_strand_id
1 'polypeptide(L)'
;MNGSNMENEKTPLYVAFSTQKGGVGKTTCTVLAASYLYYLKGYNVAVVDCDYPQHSIAGMRKRDAEQVGADEDYKRMAYEQFTRLGKKAYPVLCSSPEKAIATADEHIAAGHVPDIVFFD
;
A
#
# COMPACT_ATOMS: atom_id res chain seq x y z
N MET A 1 -16.90 25.98 -28.73
CA MET A 1 -16.34 24.62 -28.60
C MET A 1 -15.42 24.62 -27.40
N ASN A 2 -15.92 24.20 -26.23
CA ASN A 2 -15.07 23.93 -25.06
C ASN A 2 -15.34 22.48 -24.66
N GLY A 3 -14.71 21.55 -25.39
CA GLY A 3 -14.55 20.20 -24.90
C GLY A 3 -13.40 20.22 -23.91
N SER A 4 -13.71 20.42 -22.63
CA SER A 4 -12.76 20.08 -21.57
C SER A 4 -12.49 18.59 -21.67
N ASN A 5 -11.27 18.22 -22.08
CA ASN A 5 -10.74 16.88 -21.90
C ASN A 5 -10.76 16.58 -20.39
N MET A 6 -11.85 15.97 -19.93
CA MET A 6 -11.91 15.32 -18.64
C MET A 6 -11.14 14.01 -18.85
N GLU A 7 -9.83 14.06 -18.67
CA GLU A 7 -9.03 12.85 -18.45
C GLU A 7 -9.77 12.07 -17.35
N ASN A 8 -10.22 10.85 -17.66
CA ASN A 8 -10.97 10.02 -16.73
C ASN A 8 -10.28 10.06 -15.36
N GLU A 9 -10.89 10.70 -14.36
CA GLU A 9 -10.39 10.68 -12.99
C GLU A 9 -10.29 9.22 -12.58
N LYS A 10 -9.05 8.74 -12.46
CA LYS A 10 -8.77 7.36 -12.11
C LYS A 10 -9.22 7.13 -10.66
N THR A 11 -10.42 6.61 -10.48
CA THR A 11 -10.97 6.26 -9.17
C THR A 11 -10.29 4.98 -8.65
N PRO A 12 -9.60 5.00 -7.50
CA PRO A 12 -8.99 3.79 -6.97
C PRO A 12 -10.04 2.78 -6.52
N LEU A 13 -9.73 1.49 -6.65
CA LEU A 13 -10.53 0.43 -6.07
C LEU A 13 -10.21 0.27 -4.58
N TYR A 14 -11.21 0.41 -3.72
CA TYR A 14 -11.08 0.22 -2.29
C TYR A 14 -11.37 -1.24 -1.91
N VAL A 15 -10.44 -1.89 -1.22
CA VAL A 15 -10.51 -3.32 -0.88
C VAL A 15 -10.20 -3.54 0.60
N ALA A 16 -11.00 -4.38 1.26
CA ALA A 16 -10.71 -4.87 2.60
C ALA A 16 -11.05 -6.36 2.70
N PHE A 17 -10.22 -7.13 3.39
CA PHE A 17 -10.52 -8.52 3.71
C PHE A 17 -11.24 -8.57 5.05
N SER A 18 -12.55 -8.86 5.06
CA SER A 18 -13.35 -8.87 6.28
C SER A 18 -13.79 -10.29 6.66
N THR A 19 -13.66 -10.62 7.95
CA THR A 19 -14.13 -11.87 8.55
C THR A 19 -14.51 -11.64 10.00
N GLN A 20 -15.51 -12.37 10.49
CA GLN A 20 -16.00 -12.28 11.88
C GLN A 20 -14.99 -12.81 12.91
N LYS A 21 -14.03 -13.66 12.51
CA LYS A 21 -13.05 -14.28 13.41
C LYS A 21 -11.71 -13.55 13.37
N GLY A 22 -11.17 -13.26 14.55
CA GLY A 22 -9.77 -12.86 14.71
C GLY A 22 -8.80 -13.99 14.33
N GLY A 23 -7.57 -13.65 13.95
CA GLY A 23 -6.49 -14.62 13.74
C GLY A 23 -6.59 -15.49 12.49
N VAL A 24 -7.51 -15.23 11.55
CA VAL A 24 -7.65 -16.01 10.31
C VAL A 24 -6.72 -15.57 9.18
N GLY A 25 -5.82 -14.62 9.43
CA GLY A 25 -4.83 -14.15 8.46
C GLY A 25 -5.30 -13.03 7.51
N LYS A 26 -6.24 -12.17 7.93
CA LYS A 26 -6.69 -11.01 7.12
C LYS A 26 -5.53 -10.11 6.68
N THR A 27 -4.72 -9.67 7.64
CA THR A 27 -3.47 -8.92 7.41
C THR A 27 -2.54 -9.63 6.44
N THR A 28 -2.38 -10.94 6.59
CA THR A 28 -1.56 -11.74 5.67
C THR A 28 -2.14 -11.70 4.25
N CYS A 29 -3.46 -11.86 4.09
CA CYS A 29 -4.13 -11.73 2.79
C CYS A 29 -3.94 -10.33 2.20
N THR A 30 -4.06 -9.27 3.01
CA THR A 30 -3.83 -7.89 2.60
C THR A 30 -2.41 -7.71 2.05
N VAL A 31 -1.38 -8.11 2.81
CA VAL A 31 0.02 -7.97 2.42
C VAL A 31 0.33 -8.79 1.16
N LEU A 32 -0.14 -10.03 1.07
CA LEU A 32 0.09 -10.89 -0.09
C LEU A 32 -0.59 -10.36 -1.35
N ALA A 33 -1.85 -9.93 -1.25
CA ALA A 33 -2.59 -9.37 -2.38
C ALA A 33 -1.97 -8.05 -2.86
N ALA A 34 -1.68 -7.14 -1.93
CA ALA A 34 -1.02 -5.87 -2.24
C ALA A 34 0.34 -6.08 -2.91
N SER A 35 1.17 -6.98 -2.36
CA SER A 35 2.50 -7.30 -2.90
C SER A 35 2.42 -7.96 -4.28
N TYR A 36 1.51 -8.89 -4.49
CA TYR A 36 1.30 -9.54 -5.79
C TYR A 36 0.88 -8.54 -6.86
N LEU A 37 -0.13 -7.71 -6.56
CA LEU A 37 -0.66 -6.71 -7.49
C LEU A 37 0.39 -5.65 -7.82
N TYR A 38 1.14 -5.20 -6.81
CA TYR A 38 2.14 -4.15 -6.98
C TYR A 38 3.41 -4.64 -7.68
N TYR A 39 4.05 -5.68 -7.14
CA TYR A 39 5.37 -6.13 -7.57
C TYR A 39 5.33 -7.09 -8.76
N LEU A 40 4.24 -7.84 -8.97
CA LEU A 40 4.15 -8.81 -10.08
C LEU A 40 3.17 -8.40 -11.17
N LYS A 41 2.13 -7.62 -10.87
CA LYS A 41 1.12 -7.19 -11.87
C LYS A 41 1.23 -5.75 -12.32
N GLY A 42 2.13 -4.97 -11.71
CA GLY A 42 2.44 -3.62 -12.17
C GLY A 42 1.47 -2.53 -11.68
N TYR A 43 0.40 -2.87 -10.95
CA TYR A 43 -0.53 -1.88 -10.39
C TYR A 43 0.16 -0.95 -9.37
N ASN A 44 -0.35 0.27 -9.22
CA ASN A 44 -0.03 1.13 -8.09
C ASN A 44 -0.98 0.81 -6.94
N VAL A 45 -0.42 0.54 -5.77
CA VAL A 45 -1.16 0.10 -4.60
C VAL A 45 -0.78 1.01 -3.44
N ALA A 46 -1.75 1.30 -2.57
CA ALA A 46 -1.51 1.82 -1.23
C ALA A 46 -2.18 0.90 -0.20
N VAL A 47 -1.62 0.85 1.01
CA VAL A 47 -2.24 0.17 2.16
C VAL A 47 -2.49 1.20 3.24
N VAL A 48 -3.72 1.27 3.76
CA VAL A 48 -4.07 2.00 4.97
C VAL A 48 -4.17 0.99 6.10
N ASP A 49 -3.19 1.00 6.99
CA ASP A 49 -3.11 0.16 8.19
C ASP A 49 -3.91 0.84 9.31
N CYS A 50 -5.13 0.33 9.51
CA CYS A 50 -6.13 0.84 10.43
C CYS A 50 -6.06 0.16 11.82
N ASP A 51 -5.12 -0.76 12.04
CA ASP A 51 -4.97 -1.56 13.26
C ASP A 51 -4.34 -0.73 14.40
N TYR A 52 -4.87 0.45 14.70
CA TYR A 52 -4.37 1.28 15.81
C TYR A 52 -4.71 0.64 17.17
N PRO A 53 -3.77 0.61 18.15
CA PRO A 53 -2.39 1.11 18.11
C PRO A 53 -1.30 0.15 17.57
N GLN A 54 -1.63 -1.07 17.16
CA GLN A 54 -0.70 -2.15 16.83
C GLN A 54 0.05 -1.92 15.51
N HIS A 55 -0.64 -1.41 14.49
CA HIS A 55 -0.18 -1.16 13.13
C HIS A 55 0.72 -2.27 12.59
N SER A 56 0.15 -3.48 12.49
CA SER A 56 0.91 -4.69 12.21
C SER A 56 1.70 -4.63 10.89
N ILE A 57 1.15 -4.00 9.85
CA ILE A 57 1.79 -3.86 8.54
C ILE A 57 2.85 -2.76 8.57
N ALA A 58 2.56 -1.61 9.19
CA ALA A 58 3.54 -0.54 9.31
C ALA A 58 4.75 -0.97 10.15
N GLY A 59 4.50 -1.71 11.23
CA GLY A 59 5.54 -2.32 12.07
C GLY A 59 6.37 -3.35 11.30
N MET A 60 5.73 -4.18 10.46
CA MET A 60 6.45 -5.08 9.55
C MET A 60 7.33 -4.29 8.58
N ARG A 61 6.79 -3.27 7.93
CA ARG A 61 7.53 -2.45 6.96
C ARG A 61 8.74 -1.74 7.59
N LYS A 62 8.60 -1.27 8.83
CA LYS A 62 9.70 -0.65 9.57
C LYS A 62 10.85 -1.62 9.79
N ARG A 63 10.55 -2.85 10.27
CA ARG A 63 11.56 -3.89 10.46
C ARG A 63 12.22 -4.31 9.15
N ASP A 64 11.44 -4.44 8.07
CA ASP A 64 11.98 -4.75 6.73
C ASP A 64 12.97 -3.66 6.27
N ALA A 65 12.62 -2.38 6.46
CA ALA A 65 13.48 -1.26 6.10
C ALA A 65 14.76 -1.20 6.93
N GLU A 66 14.67 -1.47 8.24
CA GLU A 66 15.84 -1.56 9.14
C GLU A 66 16.78 -2.69 8.71
N GLN A 67 16.24 -3.86 8.40
CA GLN A 67 17.02 -5.01 7.93
C GLN A 67 17.68 -4.75 6.58
N VAL A 68 16.96 -4.15 5.62
CA VAL A 68 17.52 -3.73 4.33
C VAL A 68 18.61 -2.68 4.50
N GLY A 69 18.49 -1.79 5.49
CA GLY A 69 19.49 -0.76 5.77
C GLY A 69 20.75 -1.29 6.46
N ALA A 70 20.64 -2.37 7.24
CA ALA A 70 21.73 -2.92 8.04
C ALA A 70 22.60 -3.96 7.31
N ASP A 71 22.11 -4.51 6.19
CA ASP A 71 22.75 -5.62 5.48
C ASP A 71 22.92 -5.28 3.98
N GLU A 72 24.16 -5.32 3.49
CA GLU A 72 24.48 -4.92 2.12
C GLU A 72 23.91 -5.87 1.06
N ASP A 73 23.70 -7.15 1.37
CA ASP A 73 23.06 -8.08 0.44
C ASP A 73 21.57 -7.77 0.30
N TYR A 74 20.87 -7.52 1.41
CA TYR A 74 19.45 -7.11 1.34
C TYR A 74 19.27 -5.75 0.67
N LYS A 75 20.20 -4.81 0.90
CA LYS A 75 20.22 -3.52 0.20
C LYS A 75 20.40 -3.67 -1.31
N ARG A 76 21.32 -4.54 -1.74
CA ARG A 76 21.51 -4.87 -3.16
C ARG A 76 20.25 -5.48 -3.76
N MET A 77 19.62 -6.45 -3.08
CA MET A 77 18.37 -7.06 -3.53
C MET A 77 17.24 -6.03 -3.69
N ALA A 78 17.09 -5.11 -2.72
CA ALA A 78 16.10 -4.04 -2.80
C ALA A 78 16.39 -3.08 -3.97
N TYR A 79 17.66 -2.70 -4.17
CA TYR A 79 18.08 -1.85 -5.30
C TYR A 79 17.79 -2.51 -6.66
N GLU A 80 18.13 -3.79 -6.82
CA GLU A 80 17.85 -4.55 -8.05
C GLU A 80 16.33 -4.60 -8.32
N GLN A 81 15.53 -4.86 -7.28
CA GLN A 81 14.07 -4.88 -7.38
C GLN A 81 13.50 -3.52 -7.80
N PHE A 82 13.89 -2.43 -7.16
CA PHE A 82 13.38 -1.09 -7.49
C PHE A 82 13.83 -0.63 -8.88
N THR A 83 15.07 -0.95 -9.27
CA THR A 83 15.59 -0.68 -10.61
C THR A 83 14.79 -1.44 -11.68
N ARG A 84 14.55 -2.74 -11.47
CA ARG A 84 13.78 -3.57 -12.40
C ARG A 84 12.33 -3.12 -12.55
N LEU A 85 11.70 -2.71 -11.45
CA LEU A 85 10.28 -2.32 -11.44
C LEU A 85 10.05 -0.85 -11.84
N GLY A 86 11.08 -0.01 -11.79
CA GLY A 86 10.94 1.44 -12.00
C GLY A 86 10.11 2.14 -10.92
N LYS A 87 9.87 1.50 -9.77
CA LYS A 87 9.08 2.05 -8.65
C LYS A 87 9.57 1.52 -7.31
N LYS A 88 9.41 2.34 -6.26
CA LYS A 88 9.77 2.03 -4.86
C LYS A 88 8.77 1.06 -4.23
N ALA A 89 8.91 0.73 -2.95
CA ALA A 89 7.88 -0.01 -2.23
C ALA A 89 6.55 0.77 -2.16
N TYR A 90 5.42 0.07 -2.18
CA TYR A 90 4.10 0.70 -2.02
C TYR A 90 3.97 1.37 -0.64
N PRO A 91 3.28 2.52 -0.51
CA PRO A 91 3.09 3.20 0.77
C PRO A 91 2.21 2.39 1.73
N VAL A 92 2.55 2.46 3.03
CA VAL A 92 1.72 1.98 4.13
C VAL A 92 1.42 3.19 5.01
N LEU A 93 0.14 3.56 5.11
CA LEU A 93 -0.36 4.73 5.83
C LEU A 93 -1.00 4.28 7.14
N CYS A 94 -0.56 4.77 8.28
CA CYS A 94 -1.22 4.48 9.56
C CYS A 94 -2.46 5.37 9.73
N SER A 95 -3.58 4.77 10.12
CA SER A 95 -4.82 5.48 10.43
C SER A 95 -5.56 4.81 11.58
N SER A 96 -6.51 5.51 12.20
CA SER A 96 -7.59 4.82 12.93
C SER A 96 -8.67 4.35 11.94
N PRO A 97 -9.50 3.37 12.28
CA PRO A 97 -10.58 2.90 11.40
C PRO A 97 -11.53 4.03 10.97
N GLU A 98 -11.82 4.97 11.86
CA GLU A 98 -12.74 6.09 11.59
C GLU A 98 -12.18 7.10 10.58
N LYS A 99 -10.85 7.18 10.47
CA LYS A 99 -10.13 8.11 9.59
C LYS A 99 -9.59 7.45 8.33
N ALA A 100 -9.82 6.15 8.14
CA ALA A 100 -9.21 5.35 7.09
C ALA A 100 -9.45 5.92 5.69
N ILE A 101 -10.71 6.25 5.39
CA ILE A 101 -11.10 6.83 4.09
C ILE A 101 -10.48 8.22 3.91
N ALA A 102 -10.56 9.08 4.91
CA ALA A 102 -9.95 10.42 4.85
C ALA A 102 -8.43 10.35 4.61
N THR A 103 -7.75 9.38 5.24
CA THR A 103 -6.31 9.15 5.04
C THR A 103 -6.00 8.73 3.61
N ALA A 104 -6.84 7.88 3.00
CA ALA A 104 -6.70 7.52 1.58
C ALA A 104 -6.94 8.73 0.66
N ASP A 105 -7.98 9.51 0.93
CA ASP A 105 -8.34 10.68 0.13
C ASP A 105 -7.26 11.77 0.20
N GLU A 106 -6.68 12.01 1.37
CA GLU A 106 -5.53 12.93 1.54
C GLU A 106 -4.31 12.45 0.75
N HIS A 107 -4.04 11.13 0.73
CA HIS A 107 -2.95 10.56 -0.05
C HIS A 107 -3.15 10.76 -1.56
N ILE A 108 -4.39 10.58 -2.03
CA ILE A 108 -4.81 10.79 -3.42
C ILE A 108 -4.71 12.28 -3.79
N ALA A 109 -5.22 13.17 -2.94
CA ALA A 109 -5.19 14.61 -3.15
C ALA A 109 -3.75 15.17 -3.21
N ALA A 110 -2.78 14.52 -2.56
CA ALA A 110 -1.36 14.83 -2.67
C ALA A 110 -0.72 14.41 -4.01
N GLY A 111 -1.51 13.92 -4.97
CA GLY A 111 -1.05 13.52 -6.31
C GLY A 111 -0.62 12.05 -6.41
N HIS A 112 -0.76 11.27 -5.33
CA HIS A 112 -0.46 9.84 -5.35
C HIS A 112 -1.76 9.08 -5.65
N VAL A 113 -2.05 8.82 -6.92
CA VAL A 113 -3.31 8.16 -7.34
C VAL A 113 -3.05 6.65 -7.57
N PRO A 114 -3.23 5.77 -6.56
CA PRO A 114 -3.10 4.33 -6.74
C PRO A 114 -4.23 3.77 -7.60
N ASP A 115 -4.01 2.60 -8.19
CA ASP A 115 -5.07 1.78 -8.78
C ASP A 115 -5.96 1.17 -7.69
N ILE A 116 -5.35 0.78 -6.56
CA ILE A 116 -6.00 -0.01 -5.51
C ILE A 116 -5.54 0.50 -4.14
N VAL A 117 -6.49 0.71 -3.23
CA VAL A 117 -6.23 0.99 -1.82
C VAL A 117 -6.74 -0.18 -0.99
N PHE A 118 -5.84 -0.84 -0.28
CA PHE A 118 -6.22 -1.84 0.71
C PHE A 118 -6.38 -1.19 2.08
N PHE A 119 -7.40 -1.62 2.81
CA PHE A 119 -7.64 -1.25 4.20
C PHE A 119 -7.48 -2.50 5.06
N ASP A 120 -6.54 -2.45 6.01
CA ASP A 120 -6.31 -3.51 6.98
C ASP A 120 -6.74 -3.09 8.39
#